data_AF-A0A5P2DS41-F1
#
_entry.id   AF-A0A5P2DS41-F1
#
_cell.length_a   1.000
_cell.length_b   1.000
_cell.length_c   1.000
_cell.angle_alpha   90.00
_cell.angle_beta   90.00
_cell.angle_gamma   90.00
#
_symmetry.space_group_name_H-M   'P 1'
#
loop_
_entity.id
_entity.type
_entity.pdbx_description
1 polymer ?
#
loop_
_entity_poly.entity_id
_entity_poly.type
_entity_poly.pdbx_seq_one_letter_code
_entity_poly.pdbx_strand_id
1 'polypeptide(L)'
;MTDGHITRLTAEDVRASAHTLHLLTAYLRTGPHVTEALSLIAALVDADTGTAVRLGEALRGIARYLAQETTVPRTDTVEATLGEYVEAASVLQDLRLLALTLDPLRTAPVRTSPAETAPWQ
;
A
#
# COMPACT_ATOMS: atom_id res chain seq x y z
N MET A 1 -22.58 -0.62 26.80
CA MET A 1 -22.12 0.77 26.85
C MET A 1 -20.71 0.75 27.39
N THR A 2 -19.74 0.66 26.47
CA THR A 2 -18.33 0.93 26.71
C THR A 2 -17.89 1.73 25.50
N ASP A 3 -17.47 2.95 25.78
CA ASP A 3 -17.14 3.98 24.82
C ASP A 3 -16.11 3.46 23.82
N GLY A 4 -16.48 3.49 22.54
CA GLY A 4 -15.52 3.33 21.47
C GLY A 4 -14.53 4.48 21.59
N HIS A 5 -13.32 4.18 22.05
CA HIS A 5 -12.20 5.08 21.88
C HIS A 5 -12.09 5.37 20.39
N ILE A 6 -12.60 6.53 19.96
CA ILE A 6 -12.17 7.14 18.72
C ILE A 6 -10.69 7.42 18.95
N THR A 7 -9.83 6.50 18.52
CA THR A 7 -8.40 6.71 18.52
C THR A 7 -8.18 7.94 17.66
N ARG A 8 -7.78 9.04 18.28
CA ARG A 8 -7.48 10.28 17.56
C ARG A 8 -6.29 9.98 16.65
N LEU A 9 -6.56 9.75 15.37
CA LEU A 9 -5.52 9.55 14.37
C LEU A 9 -4.65 10.81 14.32
N THR A 10 -3.34 10.62 14.44
CA THR A 10 -2.36 11.70 14.36
C THR A 10 -1.60 11.62 13.04
N ALA A 11 -0.98 12.73 12.66
CA ALA A 11 -0.04 12.73 11.53
C ALA A 11 1.14 11.77 11.77
N GLU A 12 1.47 11.49 13.03
CA GLU A 12 2.57 10.59 13.38
C GLU A 12 2.21 9.12 13.09
N ASP A 13 0.97 8.71 13.33
CA ASP A 13 0.49 7.36 13.00
C ASP A 13 0.60 7.09 11.49
N VAL A 14 0.30 8.10 10.67
CA VAL A 14 0.47 8.04 9.21
C VAL A 14 1.95 7.96 8.82
N ARG A 15 2.82 8.77 9.44
CA ARG A 15 4.27 8.72 9.18
C ARG A 15 4.90 7.40 9.59
N ALA A 16 4.51 6.81 10.72
CA ALA A 16 4.98 5.51 11.17
C ALA A 16 4.62 4.39 10.17
N SER A 17 3.42 4.47 9.59
CA SER A 17 2.99 3.54 8.54
C SER A 17 3.85 3.68 7.27
N ALA A 18 4.10 4.92 6.82
CA ALA A 18 5.00 5.17 5.68
C ALA A 18 6.45 4.74 5.96
N HIS A 19 6.92 4.92 7.20
CA HIS A 19 8.24 4.47 7.63
C HIS A 19 8.36 2.93 7.55
N THR A 20 7.32 2.18 7.91
CA THR A 20 7.30 0.72 7.77
C THR A 20 7.50 0.27 6.32
N LEU A 21 6.87 0.95 5.34
CA LEU A 21 7.08 0.68 3.92
C LEU A 21 8.51 1.01 3.45
N HIS A 22 9.09 2.07 4.00
CA HIS A 22 10.50 2.40 3.78
C HIS A 22 11.42 1.30 4.30
N LEU A 23 11.17 0.79 5.51
CA LEU A 23 11.92 -0.31 6.10
C LEU A 23 11.82 -1.59 5.27
N LEU A 24 10.63 -1.92 4.75
CA LEU A 24 10.47 -3.06 3.83
C LEU A 24 11.36 -2.92 2.59
N THR A 25 11.39 -1.72 1.99
CA THR A 25 12.23 -1.46 0.82
C THR A 25 13.72 -1.60 1.15
N ALA A 26 14.14 -1.09 2.31
CA ALA A 26 15.52 -1.24 2.79
C ALA A 26 15.87 -2.71 3.05
N TYR A 27 14.94 -3.46 3.66
CA TYR A 27 15.10 -4.88 3.95
C TYR A 27 15.23 -5.72 2.67
N LEU A 28 14.38 -5.50 1.65
CA LEU A 28 14.49 -6.24 0.39
C LEU A 28 15.83 -6.01 -0.32
N ARG A 29 16.47 -4.84 -0.13
CA ARG A 29 17.80 -4.54 -0.69
C ARG A 29 18.93 -5.32 -0.03
N THR A 30 18.74 -5.87 1.18
CA THR A 30 19.77 -6.70 1.84
C THR A 30 19.89 -8.09 1.22
N GLY A 31 19.00 -8.45 0.28
CA GLY A 31 18.96 -9.78 -0.34
C GLY A 31 18.47 -10.87 0.62
N PRO A 32 17.33 -10.69 1.30
CA PRO A 32 16.82 -11.67 2.25
C PRO A 32 16.42 -12.98 1.57
N HIS A 33 16.23 -14.03 2.37
CA HIS A 33 15.76 -15.31 1.84
C HIS A 33 14.39 -15.14 1.17
N VAL A 34 14.19 -15.77 0.01
CA VAL A 34 12.99 -15.57 -0.83
C VAL A 34 11.69 -15.88 -0.08
N THR A 35 11.67 -16.90 0.77
CA THR A 35 10.49 -17.23 1.59
C THR A 35 10.12 -16.11 2.58
N GLU A 36 11.13 -15.42 3.12
CA GLU A 36 10.93 -14.31 4.04
C GLU A 36 10.45 -13.07 3.27
N ALA A 37 11.09 -12.75 2.13
CA ALA A 37 10.67 -11.68 1.23
C ALA A 37 9.22 -11.87 0.74
N LEU A 38 8.87 -13.07 0.27
CA LEU A 38 7.53 -13.39 -0.23
C LEU A 38 6.46 -13.24 0.86
N SER A 39 6.78 -13.56 2.12
CA SER A 39 5.84 -13.39 3.22
C SER A 39 5.54 -11.90 3.47
N LEU A 40 6.55 -11.04 3.40
CA LEU A 40 6.38 -9.59 3.54
C LEU A 40 5.67 -8.96 2.32
N ILE A 41 6.03 -9.38 1.10
CA ILE A 41 5.37 -8.91 -0.12
C ILE A 41 3.90 -9.34 -0.14
N ALA A 42 3.59 -10.56 0.31
CA ALA A 42 2.21 -11.02 0.42
C ALA A 42 1.35 -10.12 1.32
N ALA A 43 1.89 -9.69 2.47
CA ALA A 43 1.18 -8.76 3.35
C ALA A 43 0.95 -7.37 2.71
N LEU A 44 1.82 -6.95 1.78
CA LEU A 44 1.66 -5.69 1.06
C LEU A 44 0.51 -5.74 0.04
N VAL A 45 0.40 -6.85 -0.69
CA VAL A 45 -0.51 -7.00 -1.85
C VAL A 45 -1.77 -7.81 -1.55
N ASP A 46 -1.94 -8.28 -0.32
CA ASP A 46 -3.11 -9.06 0.11
C ASP A 46 -4.42 -8.39 -0.32
N ALA A 47 -5.32 -9.16 -0.94
CA ALA A 47 -6.46 -8.60 -1.64
C ALA A 47 -7.54 -8.04 -0.70
N ASP A 48 -7.56 -8.47 0.57
CA ASP A 48 -8.56 -8.07 1.55
C ASP A 48 -7.99 -7.11 2.59
N THR A 49 -6.71 -7.28 2.94
CA THR A 49 -6.07 -6.57 4.06
C THR A 49 -4.80 -5.84 3.68
N GLY A 50 -4.34 -5.99 2.44
CA GLY A 50 -3.06 -5.46 1.99
C GLY A 50 -2.97 -3.95 2.04
N THR A 51 -1.75 -3.46 2.21
CA THR A 51 -1.50 -2.01 2.29
C THR A 51 -1.95 -1.28 1.02
N ALA A 52 -1.81 -1.89 -0.15
CA ALA A 52 -2.26 -1.30 -1.41
C ALA A 52 -3.78 -1.06 -1.43
N VAL A 53 -4.57 -2.05 -0.99
CA VAL A 53 -6.03 -1.97 -0.89
C VAL A 53 -6.43 -0.84 0.06
N ARG A 54 -5.87 -0.84 1.28
CA ARG A 54 -6.17 0.17 2.31
C ARG A 54 -5.78 1.58 1.89
N LEU A 55 -4.66 1.75 1.19
CA LEU A 55 -4.25 3.06 0.67
C LEU A 55 -5.22 3.55 -0.41
N GLY A 56 -5.68 2.65 -1.30
CA GLY A 56 -6.72 2.99 -2.27
C GLY A 56 -8.04 3.40 -1.60
N GLU A 57 -8.46 2.72 -0.54
CA GLU A 57 -9.63 3.12 0.25
C GLU A 57 -9.45 4.48 0.92
N ALA A 58 -8.26 4.76 1.47
CA ALA A 58 -7.93 6.05 2.06
C ALA A 58 -8.03 7.19 1.03
N LEU A 59 -7.49 7.01 -0.17
CA LEU A 59 -7.58 8.01 -1.25
C LEU A 59 -9.03 8.27 -1.68
N ARG A 60 -9.87 7.23 -1.79
CA ARG A 60 -11.33 7.42 -2.03
C ARG A 60 -12.02 8.12 -0.86
N GLY A 61 -11.59 7.84 0.37
CA GLY A 61 -12.05 8.55 1.57
C GLY A 61 -11.71 10.04 1.50
N ILE A 62 -10.47 10.38 1.15
CA ILE A 62 -10.00 11.76 0.99
C ILE A 62 -10.79 12.47 -0.10
N ALA A 63 -10.97 11.86 -1.28
CA ALA A 63 -11.77 12.44 -2.35
C ALA A 63 -13.21 12.73 -1.88
N ARG A 64 -13.85 11.78 -1.21
CA ARG A 64 -15.21 11.98 -0.66
C ARG A 64 -15.26 13.11 0.37
N TYR A 65 -14.29 13.17 1.28
CA TYR A 65 -14.21 14.22 2.28
C TYR A 65 -14.04 15.61 1.64
N LEU A 66 -13.06 15.76 0.75
CA LEU A 66 -12.83 17.02 0.03
C LEU A 66 -14.04 17.43 -0.81
N ALA A 67 -14.73 16.48 -1.43
CA ALA A 67 -15.97 16.75 -2.15
C ALA A 67 -17.07 17.31 -1.22
N GLN A 68 -17.17 16.81 0.02
CA GLN A 68 -18.17 17.28 0.99
C GLN A 68 -17.86 18.68 1.53
N GLU A 69 -16.58 19.01 1.71
CA GLU A 69 -16.13 20.31 2.22
C GLU A 69 -16.12 21.42 1.16
N THR A 70 -16.32 21.08 -0.12
CA THR A 70 -16.32 22.06 -1.22
C THR A 70 -17.73 22.54 -1.55
N THR A 71 -17.89 23.86 -1.71
CA THR A 71 -19.16 24.48 -2.08
C THR A 71 -19.60 24.05 -3.48
N VAL A 72 -20.91 23.88 -3.67
CA VAL A 72 -21.53 23.49 -4.94
C VAL A 72 -22.16 24.72 -5.61
N PRO A 73 -21.99 24.94 -6.94
CA PRO A 73 -21.28 24.08 -7.89
C PRO A 73 -19.76 24.13 -7.73
N ARG A 74 -19.10 22.97 -7.91
CA ARG A 74 -17.63 22.87 -7.85
C ARG A 74 -17.01 23.39 -9.15
N THR A 75 -15.80 23.93 -9.05
CA THR A 75 -15.01 24.32 -10.21
C THR A 75 -14.37 23.11 -10.88
N ASP A 76 -14.01 23.24 -12.16
CA ASP A 76 -13.34 22.19 -12.92
C ASP A 76 -12.03 21.72 -12.24
N THR A 77 -11.28 22.64 -11.62
CA THR A 77 -10.05 22.32 -10.88
C THR A 77 -10.32 21.41 -9.69
N VAL A 78 -11.41 21.65 -8.95
CA VAL A 78 -11.79 20.80 -7.83
C VAL A 78 -12.20 19.43 -8.34
N GLU A 79 -13.05 19.35 -9.36
CA GLU A 79 -13.48 18.08 -9.94
C GLU A 79 -12.31 17.26 -10.49
N ALA A 80 -11.35 17.90 -11.19
CA ALA A 80 -10.14 17.26 -11.67
C ALA A 80 -9.30 16.68 -10.52
N THR A 81 -9.09 17.46 -9.46
CA THR A 81 -8.33 17.01 -8.28
C THR A 81 -9.00 15.79 -7.63
N LEU A 82 -10.31 15.81 -7.45
CA LEU A 82 -11.05 14.67 -6.91
C LEU A 82 -10.92 13.43 -7.80
N GLY A 83 -10.93 13.63 -9.12
CA GLY A 83 -10.67 12.60 -10.13
C GLY A 83 -9.30 11.93 -9.95
N GLU A 84 -8.24 12.70 -9.76
CA GLU A 84 -6.88 12.18 -9.56
C GLU A 84 -6.79 11.25 -8.33
N TYR A 85 -7.43 11.59 -7.21
CA TYR A 85 -7.48 10.72 -6.03
C TYR A 85 -8.21 9.39 -6.33
N VAL A 86 -9.31 9.43 -7.07
CA VAL A 86 -10.10 8.24 -7.43
C VAL A 86 -9.35 7.36 -8.44
N GLU A 87 -8.63 7.97 -9.38
CA GLU A 87 -7.80 7.26 -10.35
C GLU A 87 -6.62 6.56 -9.65
N ALA A 88 -5.87 7.29 -8.83
CA ALA A 88 -4.77 6.72 -8.03
C ALA A 88 -5.25 5.58 -7.13
N ALA A 89 -6.43 5.73 -6.52
CA ALA A 89 -7.05 4.66 -5.74
C ALA A 89 -7.38 3.40 -6.55
N SER A 90 -7.71 3.57 -7.83
CA SER A 90 -8.04 2.46 -8.72
C SER A 90 -6.78 1.71 -9.15
N VAL A 91 -5.71 2.44 -9.50
CA VAL A 91 -4.38 1.85 -9.77
C VAL A 91 -3.89 1.02 -8.58
N LEU A 92 -4.03 1.52 -7.35
CA LEU A 92 -3.63 0.78 -6.15
C LEU A 92 -4.47 -0.47 -5.90
N GLN A 93 -5.75 -0.46 -6.26
CA GLN A 93 -6.59 -1.65 -6.16
C GLN A 93 -6.20 -2.71 -7.19
N ASP A 94 -5.72 -2.31 -8.36
CA ASP A 94 -5.26 -3.26 -9.38
C ASP A 94 -3.97 -4.01 -8.93
N LEU A 95 -3.18 -3.43 -8.02
CA LEU A 95 -2.04 -4.12 -7.42
C LEU A 95 -2.45 -5.38 -6.64
N ARG A 96 -3.72 -5.55 -6.23
CA ARG A 96 -4.21 -6.81 -5.63
C ARG A 96 -4.03 -8.01 -6.57
N LEU A 97 -4.01 -7.78 -7.87
CA LEU A 97 -3.74 -8.83 -8.86
C LEU A 97 -2.31 -9.36 -8.74
N LEU A 98 -1.37 -8.58 -8.19
CA LEU A 98 -0.03 -9.05 -7.89
C LEU A 98 -0.02 -10.15 -6.83
N ALA A 99 -1.01 -10.22 -5.93
CA ALA A 99 -1.13 -11.33 -4.99
C ALA A 99 -1.21 -12.68 -5.71
N LEU A 100 -1.95 -12.73 -6.84
CA LEU A 100 -2.07 -13.92 -7.68
C LEU A 100 -0.75 -14.32 -8.32
N THR A 101 0.15 -13.36 -8.55
CA THR A 101 1.47 -13.61 -9.13
C THR A 101 2.48 -14.18 -8.13
N LEU A 102 2.18 -14.16 -6.83
CA LEU A 102 3.08 -14.70 -5.79
C LEU A 102 3.02 -16.23 -5.68
N ASP A 103 1.89 -16.87 -5.97
CA ASP A 103 1.73 -18.31 -5.83
C ASP A 103 2.68 -19.14 -6.73
N PRO A 104 2.89 -18.77 -8.01
CA PRO A 104 3.94 -19.37 -8.82
C PRO A 104 5.34 -19.21 -8.21
N LEU A 105 5.64 -18.09 -7.57
CA LEU A 105 6.95 -17.82 -6.95
C LEU A 105 7.16 -18.62 -5.66
N ARG A 106 6.09 -18.93 -4.92
CA ARG A 106 6.15 -19.79 -3.71
C ARG A 106 6.50 -21.24 -4.04
N THR A 107 6.12 -21.70 -5.22
CA THR A 107 6.29 -23.09 -5.67
C THR A 107 7.47 -23.28 -6.62
N ALA A 108 8.09 -22.17 -7.05
CA ALA A 108 9.25 -22.20 -7.91
C ALA A 108 10.50 -22.75 -7.19
N PRO A 109 11.36 -23.50 -7.90
CA PRO A 109 12.64 -23.92 -7.36
C PRO A 109 13.49 -22.68 -7.07
N VAL A 110 13.82 -22.50 -5.79
CA VAL A 110 14.67 -21.39 -5.34
C VAL A 110 16.08 -21.64 -5.85
N ARG A 111 16.64 -20.67 -6.61
CA ARG A 111 18.09 -20.65 -6.83
C ARG A 111 18.75 -20.46 -5.47
N THR A 112 19.43 -21.49 -4.97
CA THR A 112 20.41 -21.34 -3.89
C THR A 112 21.55 -20.51 -4.44
N SER A 113 21.43 -19.18 -4.39
CA SER A 113 22.56 -18.32 -4.61
C SER A 113 23.51 -18.54 -3.43
N PRO A 114 24.80 -18.86 -3.65
CA PRO A 114 25.78 -18.62 -2.60
C PRO A 114 25.65 -17.14 -2.26
N ALA A 115 25.52 -16.84 -0.96
CA ALA A 115 25.45 -15.48 -0.48
C ALA A 115 26.77 -14.77 -0.81
N GLU A 116 26.85 -14.10 -1.96
CA GLU A 116 27.97 -13.22 -2.28
C GLU A 116 27.49 -12.03 -3.13
N THR A 117 27.13 -10.99 -2.39
CA THR A 117 27.38 -9.56 -2.68
C THR A 117 27.17 -9.06 -4.11
N ALA A 118 25.99 -8.52 -4.37
CA ALA A 118 25.89 -7.20 -5.00
C ALA A 118 24.52 -6.57 -4.67
N PRO A 119 24.47 -5.38 -4.04
CA PRO A 119 23.22 -4.62 -3.98
C PRO A 119 22.81 -4.23 -5.40
N TRP A 120 21.53 -4.41 -5.70
CA TRP A 120 20.90 -3.99 -6.96
C TRP A 120 21.13 -2.47 -7.13
N GLN A 121 21.82 -2.07 -8.21
CA GLN A 121 21.99 -0.66 -8.61
C GLN A 121 20.71 -0.12 -9.26
#